data_AF-A0A9P8ICG7-F1
#
_entry.id   AF-A0A9P8ICG7-F1
#
_cell.length_a   1.000
_cell.length_b   1.000
_cell.length_c   1.000
_cell.angle_alpha   90.00
_cell.angle_beta   90.00
_cell.angle_gamma   90.00
#
_symmetry.space_group_name_H-M   'P 1'
#
loop_
_entity.id
_entity.type
_entity.pdbx_description
1 polymer ?
#
loop_
_entity_poly.entity_id
_entity_poly.type
_entity_poly.pdbx_seq_one_letter_code
_entity_poly.pdbx_strand_id
1 'polypeptide(L)'
;MPKDKKAKQAEKKARVAEKANRKAAQKEKKGKAKGRRPGDESDAEDIDLDAVLEEYARQQAQFLKVTEVESEPPPPRSSSTFIGSPSSSNELFLFGGELFDGAVAKFYNDLYVYLIDKDEWRVVTSPNTPLPRSGHAWCGGGNDRGIYLFGGAG
;
A
#
# COMPACT_ATOMS: atom_id res chain seq x y z
N MET A 1 33.53 1.08 53.44
CA MET A 1 33.61 -0.10 52.54
C MET A 1 32.72 0.03 51.28
N PRO A 2 33.12 0.77 50.22
CA PRO A 2 32.38 0.82 48.95
C PRO A 2 33.19 0.48 47.68
N LYS A 3 34.51 0.22 47.78
CA LYS A 3 35.39 0.03 46.60
C LYS A 3 35.40 -1.40 46.04
N ASP A 4 35.14 -2.43 46.85
CA ASP A 4 35.25 -3.84 46.40
C ASP A 4 34.04 -4.36 45.61
N LYS A 5 32.87 -3.72 45.74
CA LYS A 5 31.67 -4.10 44.98
C LYS A 5 31.73 -3.70 43.50
N LYS A 6 32.43 -2.60 43.16
CA LYS A 6 32.58 -2.14 41.77
C LYS A 6 33.55 -3.01 40.96
N ALA A 7 34.62 -3.51 41.59
CA ALA A 7 35.58 -4.41 40.95
C ALA A 7 34.95 -5.76 40.56
N LYS A 8 34.18 -6.38 41.47
CA LYS A 8 33.46 -7.64 41.20
C LYS A 8 32.42 -7.53 40.08
N GLN A 9 31.83 -6.34 39.88
CA GLN A 9 30.81 -6.12 38.86
C GLN A 9 31.42 -5.93 37.45
N ALA A 10 32.62 -5.36 37.37
CA ALA A 10 33.37 -5.22 36.12
C ALA A 10 33.88 -6.57 35.60
N GLU A 11 34.40 -7.43 36.48
CA GLU A 11 34.90 -8.76 36.13
C GLU A 11 33.79 -9.70 35.62
N LYS A 12 32.59 -9.61 36.23
CA LYS A 12 31.41 -10.37 35.76
C LYS A 12 30.95 -9.92 34.36
N LYS A 13 31.07 -8.63 34.02
CA LYS A 13 30.73 -8.11 32.68
C LYS A 13 31.74 -8.56 31.62
N ALA A 14 33.04 -8.56 31.93
CA ALA A 14 34.08 -9.02 31.01
C ALA A 14 33.91 -10.51 30.64
N ARG A 15 33.59 -11.36 31.61
CA ARG A 15 33.41 -12.80 31.40
C ARG A 15 32.14 -13.15 30.61
N VAL A 16 31.11 -12.30 30.64
CA VAL A 16 29.90 -12.44 29.81
C VAL A 16 30.18 -12.03 28.36
N ALA A 17 30.94 -10.97 28.15
CA ALA A 17 31.35 -10.52 26.81
C ALA A 17 32.23 -11.56 26.09
N GLU A 18 33.18 -12.19 26.80
CA GLU A 18 34.03 -13.21 26.22
C GLU A 18 33.26 -14.50 25.83
N LYS A 19 32.24 -14.87 26.63
CA LYS A 19 31.34 -15.99 26.28
C LYS A 19 30.46 -15.69 25.07
N ALA A 20 30.07 -14.43 24.84
CA ALA A 20 29.31 -14.03 23.66
C ALA A 20 30.17 -14.12 22.38
N ASN A 21 31.42 -13.66 22.45
CA ASN A 21 32.33 -13.69 21.29
C ASN A 21 32.74 -15.11 20.89
N ARG A 22 32.91 -16.04 21.85
CA ARG A 22 33.17 -17.46 21.53
C ARG A 22 32.00 -18.14 20.83
N LYS A 23 30.75 -17.74 21.11
CA LYS A 23 29.56 -18.26 20.40
C LYS A 23 29.45 -17.70 18.98
N ALA A 24 29.87 -16.46 18.74
CA ALA A 24 29.91 -15.85 17.41
C ALA A 24 30.93 -16.54 16.49
N ALA A 25 32.14 -16.80 16.99
CA ALA A 25 33.19 -17.48 16.21
C ALA A 25 32.86 -18.95 15.87
N GLN A 26 32.01 -19.60 16.68
CA GLN A 26 31.55 -20.98 16.40
C GLN A 26 30.48 -21.04 15.30
N LYS A 27 29.69 -19.96 15.10
CA LYS A 27 28.73 -19.84 14.01
C LYS A 27 29.42 -19.64 12.66
N GLU A 28 30.48 -18.82 12.60
CA GLU A 28 31.22 -18.59 11.35
C GLU A 28 31.94 -19.84 10.82
N LYS A 29 32.47 -20.69 11.71
CA LYS A 29 33.13 -21.95 11.29
C LYS A 29 32.15 -23.01 10.77
N LYS A 30 30.86 -22.93 11.13
CA LYS A 30 29.81 -23.83 10.60
C LYS A 30 29.35 -23.44 9.20
N GLY A 31 29.52 -22.18 8.78
CA GLY A 31 29.14 -21.68 7.47
C GLY A 31 30.06 -22.14 6.32
N LYS A 32 31.32 -22.47 6.60
CA LYS A 32 32.31 -22.82 5.56
C LYS A 32 32.50 -24.32 5.30
N ALA A 33 31.79 -25.21 6.00
CA ALA A 33 32.05 -26.65 5.98
C ALA A 33 30.89 -27.53 5.46
N LYS A 34 29.91 -26.97 4.75
CA LYS A 34 28.84 -27.76 4.11
C LYS A 34 28.87 -27.60 2.60
N GLY A 35 29.94 -28.09 2.00
CA GLY A 35 30.03 -28.28 0.55
C GLY A 35 29.18 -29.47 0.09
N ARG A 36 28.34 -29.19 -0.91
CA ARG A 36 28.08 -29.99 -2.11
C ARG A 36 27.42 -31.37 -1.96
N ARG A 37 26.13 -31.45 -2.33
CA ARG A 37 25.49 -32.67 -2.87
C ARG A 37 25.04 -32.38 -4.31
N PRO A 38 25.27 -33.27 -5.29
CA PRO A 38 24.76 -33.09 -6.65
C PRO A 38 23.31 -33.60 -6.71
N GLY A 39 22.37 -32.71 -7.01
CA GLY A 39 20.94 -33.03 -7.14
C GLY A 39 19.98 -32.09 -6.42
N ASP A 40 20.41 -30.91 -6.01
CA ASP A 40 19.53 -29.91 -5.41
C ASP A 40 19.14 -28.89 -6.50
N GLU A 41 18.00 -29.10 -7.14
CA GLU A 41 17.33 -28.08 -7.97
C GLU A 41 16.71 -26.99 -7.09
N SER A 42 17.49 -26.41 -6.17
CA SER A 42 17.07 -25.31 -5.32
C SER A 42 17.85 -24.05 -5.67
N ASP A 43 17.66 -23.59 -6.92
CA ASP A 43 18.05 -22.24 -7.38
C ASP A 43 17.19 -21.12 -6.73
N ALA A 44 16.61 -21.39 -5.55
CA ALA A 44 15.69 -20.52 -4.83
C ALA A 44 16.23 -20.06 -3.46
N GLU A 45 17.41 -20.50 -3.02
CA GLU A 45 17.94 -20.20 -1.67
C GLU A 45 18.89 -18.98 -1.57
N ASP A 46 19.04 -18.17 -2.62
CA ASP A 46 19.88 -16.95 -2.62
C ASP A 46 19.09 -15.63 -2.80
N ILE A 47 17.78 -15.63 -2.54
CA ILE A 47 16.96 -14.41 -2.59
C ILE A 47 17.01 -13.70 -1.23
N ASP A 48 17.57 -12.49 -1.20
CA ASP A 48 17.52 -11.61 -0.02
C ASP A 48 16.06 -11.22 0.28
N LEU A 49 15.44 -11.90 1.23
CA LEU A 49 14.04 -11.73 1.59
C LEU A 49 13.75 -10.30 2.07
N ASP A 50 14.69 -9.65 2.77
CA ASP A 50 14.51 -8.29 3.25
C ASP A 50 14.45 -7.31 2.06
N ALA A 51 15.34 -7.48 1.08
CA ALA A 51 15.33 -6.68 -0.14
C ALA A 51 14.04 -6.86 -0.98
N VAL A 52 13.52 -8.09 -1.07
CA VAL A 52 12.26 -8.35 -1.77
C VAL A 52 11.07 -7.72 -1.06
N LEU A 53 11.02 -7.81 0.27
CA LEU A 53 9.97 -7.17 1.07
C LEU A 53 10.00 -5.65 0.94
N GLU A 54 11.18 -5.04 0.93
CA GLU A 54 11.34 -3.61 0.72
C GLU A 54 10.88 -3.16 -0.67
N GLU A 55 11.24 -3.90 -1.72
CA GLU A 55 10.81 -3.59 -3.08
C GLU A 55 9.30 -3.77 -3.25
N TYR A 56 8.72 -4.82 -2.68
CA TYR A 56 7.27 -5.01 -2.67
C TYR A 56 6.55 -3.86 -1.94
N ALA A 57 7.07 -3.42 -0.79
CA ALA A 57 6.51 -2.28 -0.06
C ALA A 57 6.57 -0.99 -0.88
N ARG A 58 7.68 -0.76 -1.60
CA ARG A 58 7.83 0.39 -2.51
C ARG A 58 6.82 0.33 -3.65
N GLN A 59 6.64 -0.83 -4.29
CA GLN A 59 5.68 -1.01 -5.36
C GLN A 59 4.24 -0.84 -4.88
N GLN A 60 3.90 -1.37 -3.69
CA GLN A 60 2.59 -1.17 -3.08
C GLN A 60 2.33 0.31 -2.77
N ALA A 61 3.31 1.03 -2.22
CA ALA A 61 3.17 2.46 -1.96
C ALA A 61 2.97 3.26 -3.25
N GLN A 62 3.61 2.86 -4.36
CA GLN A 62 3.39 3.47 -5.67
C GLN A 62 2.00 3.13 -6.23
N PHE A 63 1.59 1.86 -6.16
CA PHE A 63 0.29 1.38 -6.66
C PHE A 63 -0.90 1.98 -5.92
N LEU A 64 -0.75 2.20 -4.60
CA LEU A 64 -1.76 2.79 -3.72
C LEU A 64 -1.67 4.32 -3.65
N LYS A 65 -0.79 4.96 -4.43
CA LYS A 65 -0.61 6.41 -4.40
C LYS A 65 -1.88 7.09 -4.93
N VAL A 66 -2.53 7.87 -4.07
CA VAL A 66 -3.67 8.71 -4.44
C VAL A 66 -3.22 10.16 -4.54
N THR A 67 -3.67 10.86 -5.59
CA THR A 67 -3.50 12.31 -5.73
C THR A 67 -4.85 12.97 -5.92
N GLU A 68 -5.04 14.12 -5.30
CA GLU A 68 -6.25 14.95 -5.38
C GLU A 68 -5.83 16.37 -5.75
N VAL A 69 -6.43 16.92 -6.80
CA VAL A 69 -6.17 18.28 -7.28
C VAL A 69 -7.48 18.99 -7.59
N GLU A 70 -7.51 20.31 -7.40
CA GLU A 70 -8.62 21.15 -7.86
C GLU A 70 -8.82 20.99 -9.36
N SER A 71 -10.09 20.95 -9.78
CA SER A 71 -10.46 20.72 -11.17
C SER A 71 -11.68 21.54 -11.56
N GLU A 72 -11.90 21.63 -12.87
CA GLU A 72 -13.21 22.01 -13.41
C GLU A 72 -14.28 20.96 -13.07
N PRO A 73 -15.58 21.30 -13.17
CA PRO A 73 -16.67 20.34 -13.05
C PRO A 73 -16.56 19.19 -14.06
N PRO A 74 -17.10 18.00 -13.76
CA PRO A 74 -17.06 16.87 -14.67
C PRO A 74 -17.77 17.21 -16.00
N PRO A 75 -17.22 16.80 -17.16
CA PRO A 75 -17.89 16.98 -18.44
C PRO A 75 -19.24 16.24 -18.48
N PRO A 76 -20.16 16.66 -19.36
CA PRO A 76 -21.46 16.02 -19.54
C PRO A 76 -21.32 14.50 -19.73
N ARG A 77 -22.08 13.75 -18.95
CA ARG A 77 -22.05 12.30 -18.90
C ARG A 77 -23.38 11.74 -18.40
N SER A 78 -23.76 10.57 -18.90
CA SER A 78 -24.86 9.76 -18.40
C SER A 78 -24.34 8.60 -17.58
N SER A 79 -25.23 7.95 -16.82
CA SER A 79 -24.94 6.67 -16.15
C SER A 79 -23.76 6.72 -15.15
N SER A 80 -23.32 7.92 -14.73
CA SER A 80 -22.44 8.14 -13.59
C SER A 80 -23.24 8.08 -12.30
N THR A 81 -22.59 7.76 -11.19
CA THR A 81 -23.27 7.73 -9.88
C THR A 81 -22.64 8.71 -8.90
N PHE A 82 -23.46 9.17 -7.94
CA PHE A 82 -23.03 9.98 -6.80
C PHE A 82 -23.18 9.19 -5.49
N ILE A 83 -22.32 9.47 -4.51
CA ILE A 83 -22.47 9.00 -3.13
C ILE A 83 -21.89 10.04 -2.16
N GLY A 84 -22.51 10.21 -1.01
CA GLY A 84 -21.95 11.03 0.06
C GLY A 84 -20.74 10.35 0.71
N SER A 85 -19.75 11.14 1.10
CA SER A 85 -18.58 10.62 1.82
C SER A 85 -19.02 10.01 3.17
N PRO A 86 -18.59 8.79 3.50
CA PRO A 86 -18.87 8.18 4.81
C PRO A 86 -18.11 8.84 5.95
N SER A 87 -17.13 9.71 5.64
CA SER A 87 -16.27 10.37 6.63
C SER A 87 -16.56 11.87 6.78
N SER A 88 -17.27 12.49 5.84
CA SER A 88 -17.47 13.93 5.78
C SER A 88 -18.84 14.25 5.19
N SER A 89 -19.62 15.09 5.87
CA SER A 89 -20.90 15.57 5.33
C SER A 89 -20.72 16.63 4.23
N ASN A 90 -19.51 17.15 4.04
CA ASN A 90 -19.19 18.20 3.09
C ASN A 90 -18.73 17.66 1.72
N GLU A 91 -18.64 16.34 1.55
CA GLU A 91 -18.07 15.72 0.36
C GLU A 91 -19.10 14.84 -0.34
N LEU A 92 -19.26 15.07 -1.65
CA LEU A 92 -19.93 14.14 -2.55
C LEU A 92 -18.91 13.58 -3.53
N PHE A 93 -18.97 12.28 -3.76
CA PHE A 93 -18.16 11.61 -4.76
C PHE A 93 -18.97 11.33 -6.01
N LEU A 94 -18.37 11.54 -7.19
CA LEU A 94 -18.90 11.12 -8.48
C LEU A 94 -17.89 10.20 -9.16
N PHE A 95 -18.35 9.06 -9.68
CA PHE A 95 -17.49 8.14 -10.42
C PHE A 95 -18.07 7.74 -11.77
N GLY A 96 -17.17 7.59 -12.74
CA GLY A 96 -17.41 6.96 -14.03
C GLY A 96 -18.52 7.61 -14.86
N GLY A 97 -19.29 6.76 -15.56
CA GLY A 97 -20.32 7.16 -16.50
C GLY A 97 -19.85 7.07 -17.96
N GLU A 98 -20.68 7.53 -18.87
CA GLU A 98 -20.41 7.51 -20.31
C GLU A 98 -20.90 8.77 -21.01
N LEU A 99 -20.36 9.03 -22.20
CA LEU A 99 -20.88 10.01 -23.14
C LEU A 99 -20.93 9.37 -24.52
N PHE A 100 -22.10 9.42 -25.15
CA PHE A 100 -22.26 9.06 -26.55
C PHE A 100 -22.50 10.34 -27.36
N ASP A 101 -21.59 10.64 -28.28
CA ASP A 101 -21.66 11.84 -29.13
C ASP A 101 -22.44 11.62 -30.45
N GLY A 102 -23.05 10.44 -30.62
CA GLY A 102 -23.71 10.03 -31.85
C GLY A 102 -22.88 9.07 -32.71
N ALA A 103 -21.58 8.93 -32.44
CA ALA A 103 -20.69 8.03 -33.16
C ALA A 103 -19.85 7.14 -32.24
N VAL A 104 -19.29 7.69 -31.16
CA VAL A 104 -18.38 7.00 -30.24
C VAL A 104 -18.92 7.08 -28.82
N ALA A 105 -18.92 5.94 -28.13
CA ALA A 105 -19.15 5.88 -26.69
C ALA A 105 -17.82 6.04 -25.96
N LYS A 106 -17.71 7.09 -25.14
CA LYS A 106 -16.60 7.31 -24.23
C LYS A 106 -17.02 6.94 -22.82
N PHE A 107 -16.35 5.97 -22.22
CA PHE A 107 -16.52 5.62 -20.81
C PHE A 107 -15.49 6.34 -19.96
N TYR A 108 -15.89 6.70 -18.74
CA TYR A 108 -15.03 7.41 -17.80
C TYR A 108 -14.66 6.49 -16.61
N ASN A 109 -13.49 6.74 -16.03
CA ASN A 109 -13.03 6.13 -14.77
C ASN A 109 -12.48 7.16 -13.77
N ASP A 110 -12.73 8.44 -14.01
CA ASP A 110 -12.35 9.50 -13.08
C ASP A 110 -13.25 9.46 -11.83
N LEU A 111 -12.64 9.77 -10.68
CA LEU A 111 -13.34 10.00 -9.42
C LEU A 111 -13.27 11.50 -9.14
N TYR A 112 -14.42 12.16 -9.04
CA TYR A 112 -14.51 13.53 -8.60
C TYR A 112 -14.96 13.61 -7.14
N VAL A 113 -14.47 14.64 -6.45
CA VAL A 113 -14.95 15.08 -5.15
C VAL A 113 -15.54 16.48 -5.34
N TYR A 114 -16.79 16.65 -4.91
CA TYR A 114 -17.43 17.95 -4.81
C TYR A 114 -17.47 18.38 -3.35
N LEU A 115 -16.90 19.55 -3.05
CA LEU A 115 -16.89 20.17 -1.73
C LEU A 115 -18.05 21.15 -1.63
N ILE A 116 -19.08 20.76 -0.89
CA ILE A 116 -20.39 21.45 -0.84
C ILE A 116 -20.24 22.89 -0.32
N ASP A 117 -19.52 23.07 0.79
CA ASP A 117 -19.35 24.37 1.46
C ASP A 117 -18.56 25.38 0.62
N LYS A 118 -17.76 24.90 -0.33
CA LYS A 118 -16.88 25.71 -1.17
C LYS A 118 -17.35 25.86 -2.61
N ASP A 119 -18.32 25.03 -3.03
CA ASP A 119 -18.71 24.89 -4.43
C ASP A 119 -17.50 24.59 -5.34
N GLU A 120 -16.61 23.70 -4.89
CA GLU A 120 -15.34 23.38 -5.54
C GLU A 120 -15.31 21.92 -6.00
N TRP A 121 -14.80 21.68 -7.21
CA TRP A 121 -14.54 20.35 -7.74
C TRP A 121 -13.08 19.97 -7.61
N ARG A 122 -12.86 18.69 -7.32
CA ARG A 122 -11.54 18.08 -7.32
C ARG A 122 -11.59 16.77 -8.07
N VAL A 123 -10.48 16.40 -8.69
CA VAL A 123 -10.31 15.10 -9.32
C VAL A 123 -9.28 14.28 -8.55
N VAL A 124 -9.64 13.02 -8.30
CA VAL A 124 -8.82 12.03 -7.63
C VAL A 124 -8.30 11.04 -8.66
N THR A 125 -7.00 10.82 -8.66
CA THR A 125 -6.34 9.83 -9.52
C THR A 125 -5.49 8.87 -8.72
N SER A 126 -5.51 7.60 -9.11
CA SER A 126 -4.69 6.55 -8.52
C SER A 126 -4.25 5.56 -9.60
N PRO A 127 -3.04 4.97 -9.53
CA PRO A 127 -2.63 3.91 -10.44
C PRO A 127 -3.53 2.67 -10.41
N ASN A 128 -4.28 2.48 -9.32
CA ASN A 128 -5.18 1.35 -9.13
C ASN A 128 -6.67 1.68 -9.38
N THR A 129 -6.97 2.83 -9.98
CA THR A 129 -8.35 3.20 -10.31
C THR A 129 -9.01 2.13 -11.20
N PRO A 130 -10.29 1.78 -10.97
CA PRO A 130 -10.99 0.81 -11.81
C PRO A 130 -10.98 1.20 -13.30
N LEU A 131 -11.12 0.21 -14.19
CA LEU A 131 -11.28 0.49 -15.63
C LEU A 131 -12.55 1.31 -15.91
N PRO A 132 -12.56 2.11 -17.00
CA PRO A 132 -13.72 2.89 -17.45
C PRO A 132 -15.01 2.08 -17.45
N ARG A 133 -16.08 2.66 -16.89
CA ARG A 133 -17.37 1.98 -16.76
C ARG A 133 -18.54 2.93 -16.55
N SER A 134 -19.70 2.51 -17.00
CA SER A 134 -20.99 3.15 -16.79
C SER A 134 -22.01 2.19 -16.16
N GLY A 135 -23.09 2.73 -15.58
CA GLY A 135 -24.18 1.92 -15.03
C GLY A 135 -23.77 1.03 -13.85
N HIS A 136 -22.66 1.35 -13.18
CA HIS A 136 -22.23 0.69 -11.96
C HIS A 136 -23.10 1.13 -10.78
N ALA A 137 -23.03 0.37 -9.69
CA ALA A 137 -23.62 0.76 -8.41
C ALA A 137 -22.51 0.85 -7.35
N TRP A 138 -22.71 1.68 -6.35
CA TRP A 138 -21.85 1.71 -5.17
C TRP A 138 -22.65 1.93 -3.89
N CYS A 139 -22.09 1.50 -2.76
CA CYS A 139 -22.68 1.71 -1.45
C CYS A 139 -21.60 1.94 -0.39
N GLY A 140 -21.98 2.64 0.69
CA GLY A 140 -21.13 2.80 1.86
C GLY A 140 -21.05 1.49 2.66
N GLY A 141 -19.87 1.22 3.22
CA GLY A 141 -19.69 0.18 4.22
C GLY A 141 -20.33 0.57 5.55
N GLY A 142 -21.02 -0.36 6.20
CA GLY A 142 -21.66 -0.11 7.50
C GLY A 142 -20.68 0.00 8.66
N ASN A 143 -19.57 -0.75 8.60
CA ASN A 143 -18.59 -0.85 9.70
C ASN A 143 -17.25 -0.19 9.38
N ASP A 144 -16.91 -0.11 8.10
CA ASP A 144 -15.71 0.53 7.61
C ASP A 144 -16.14 1.79 6.88
N ARG A 145 -15.43 2.90 7.08
CA ARG A 145 -15.65 4.18 6.36
C ARG A 145 -15.28 4.10 4.88
N GLY A 146 -15.45 2.94 4.27
CA GLY A 146 -15.19 2.64 2.87
C GLY A 146 -16.46 2.71 2.02
N ILE A 147 -16.24 2.74 0.72
CA ILE A 147 -17.27 2.65 -0.31
C ILE A 147 -16.92 1.45 -1.19
N TYR A 148 -17.93 0.66 -1.55
CA TYR A 148 -17.77 -0.49 -2.41
C TYR A 148 -18.45 -0.22 -3.75
N LEU A 149 -17.75 -0.54 -4.84
CA LEU A 149 -18.19 -0.34 -6.22
C LEU A 149 -18.45 -1.69 -6.89
N PHE A 150 -19.61 -1.85 -7.53
CA PHE A 150 -20.08 -3.10 -8.11
C PHE A 150 -20.54 -2.93 -9.56
N GLY A 151 -20.19 -3.91 -10.38
CA GLY A 151 -20.66 -4.02 -11.75
C GLY A 151 -20.30 -2.84 -12.64
N GLY A 152 -21.22 -2.52 -13.53
CA GLY A 152 -21.02 -1.61 -14.66
C GLY A 152 -20.47 -2.31 -15.90
N ALA A 153 -20.59 -1.65 -17.04
CA ALA A 153 -20.07 -2.07 -18.33
C ALA A 153 -19.25 -0.94 -18.96
N GLY A 154 -18.30 -1.28 -19.84
CA GLY A 154 -17.41 -0.34 -20.51
C GLY A 154 -16.53 -1.04 -21.53
#